data_AF-A0A962V5D9-F1
#
_entry.id   AF-A0A962V5D9-F1
#
_cell.length_a   1.000
_cell.length_b   1.000
_cell.length_c   1.000
_cell.angle_alpha   90.00
_cell.angle_beta   90.00
_cell.angle_gamma   90.00
#
_symmetry.space_group_name_H-M   'P 1'
#
loop_
_entity.id
_entity.type
_entity.pdbx_description
1 polymer ?
#
loop_
_entity_poly.entity_id
_entity_poly.type
_entity_poly.pdbx_seq_one_letter_code
_entity_poly.pdbx_strand_id
1 'polypeptide(L)'
;MTFWDQLLEWLLKYPLTWFGQGELGLSNASWYVFALTCGGLGVLALLSARLNLRAWRPWRDLLGLTFLRTLALSLLLLCLFQPVLLRPADTQQRASVAVLLDDSLSMGISLGITDNDRTRADFIRSQFNPDDGPLAQALGRDFDLALFRFGLGTELVERADTLTFTQA
;
A
#
# COMPACT_ATOMS: atom_id res chain seq x y z
N MET A 1 16.52 8.50 22.69
CA MET A 1 15.17 8.08 23.11
C MET A 1 14.86 8.77 24.43
N THR A 2 13.80 9.56 24.45
CA THR A 2 13.31 10.22 25.66
C THR A 2 12.56 9.20 26.54
N PHE A 3 12.42 9.49 27.83
CA PHE A 3 11.61 8.66 28.76
C PHE A 3 10.18 8.42 28.22
N TRP A 4 9.60 9.43 27.59
CA TRP A 4 8.27 9.35 26.99
C TRP A 4 8.21 8.33 25.84
N ASP A 5 9.27 8.23 25.03
CA ASP A 5 9.34 7.25 23.95
C ASP A 5 9.28 5.82 24.50
N GLN A 6 10.01 5.54 25.59
CA GLN A 6 10.05 4.22 26.22
C GLN A 6 8.73 3.86 26.91
N LEU A 7 8.10 4.81 27.59
CA LEU A 7 6.79 4.62 28.21
C LEU A 7 5.73 4.26 27.17
N LEU A 8 5.73 4.98 26.05
CA LEU A 8 4.78 4.78 24.96
C LEU A 8 5.08 3.49 24.19
N GLU A 9 6.35 3.15 23.96
CA GLU A 9 6.73 1.87 23.36
C GLU A 9 6.30 0.68 24.23
N TRP A 10 6.42 0.81 25.55
CA TRP A 10 5.94 -0.21 26.49
C TRP A 10 4.41 -0.32 26.49
N LEU A 11 3.69 0.81 26.50
CA LEU A 11 2.22 0.84 26.57
C LEU A 11 1.56 0.43 25.25
N LEU A 12 2.05 0.95 24.13
CA LEU A 12 1.53 0.69 22.78
C LEU A 12 2.14 -0.55 22.13
N LYS A 13 3.17 -1.15 22.73
CA LYS A 13 3.90 -2.32 22.22
C LYS A 13 4.61 -2.11 20.87
N TYR A 14 4.52 -0.92 20.29
CA TYR A 14 5.07 -0.55 19.00
C TYR A 14 5.88 0.74 19.09
N PRO A 15 7.01 0.87 18.36
CA PRO A 15 7.79 2.09 18.35
C PRO A 15 7.01 3.23 17.67
N LEU A 16 7.03 4.43 18.27
CA LEU A 16 6.36 5.64 17.75
C LEU A 16 6.73 6.00 16.31
N THR A 17 7.90 5.58 15.84
CA THR A 17 8.35 5.80 14.46
C THR A 17 7.44 5.13 13.42
N TRP A 18 6.72 4.06 13.80
CA TRP A 18 5.75 3.39 12.92
C TRP A 18 4.47 4.21 12.70
N PHE A 19 4.17 5.14 13.60
CA PHE A 19 3.01 6.02 13.50
C PHE A 19 3.27 7.22 12.57
N GLY A 20 4.53 7.54 12.25
CA GLY A 20 4.88 8.69 11.42
C GLY A 20 4.63 8.51 9.91
N GLN A 21 4.37 7.28 9.44
CA GLN A 21 4.17 6.97 8.02
C GLN A 21 2.74 6.55 7.67
N GLY A 22 1.83 6.50 8.66
CA GLY A 22 0.44 6.13 8.46
C GLY A 22 -0.50 7.27 8.85
N GLU A 23 -1.62 7.38 8.15
CA GLU A 23 -2.71 8.29 8.52
C GLU A 23 -3.55 7.63 9.61
N LEU A 24 -3.80 8.36 10.70
CA LEU A 24 -4.64 7.86 11.79
C LEU A 24 -6.10 7.99 11.38
N GLY A 25 -6.75 6.85 11.14
CA GLY A 25 -8.17 6.76 10.83
C GLY A 25 -8.97 6.06 11.92
N LEU A 26 -10.28 6.23 11.89
CA LEU A 26 -11.22 5.36 12.59
C LEU A 26 -11.91 4.52 11.52
N SER A 27 -12.00 3.20 11.70
CA SER A 27 -12.56 2.32 10.67
C SER A 27 -14.05 2.58 10.41
N ASN A 28 -14.78 2.91 11.47
CA ASN A 28 -16.24 2.91 11.47
C ASN A 28 -16.88 4.31 11.44
N ALA A 29 -16.10 5.39 11.55
CA ALA A 29 -16.61 6.77 11.51
C ALA A 29 -15.51 7.81 11.29
N SER A 30 -15.90 9.08 11.14
CA SER A 30 -14.95 10.20 11.13
C SER A 30 -14.59 10.64 12.55
N TRP A 31 -13.39 11.19 12.73
CA TRP A 31 -12.93 11.78 13.99
C TRP A 31 -13.87 12.88 14.53
N TYR A 32 -14.54 13.61 13.64
CA TYR A 32 -15.54 14.61 14.01
C TYR A 32 -16.76 13.99 14.72
N VAL A 33 -17.21 12.82 14.25
CA VAL A 33 -18.32 12.09 14.87
C VAL A 33 -17.92 11.61 16.26
N PHE A 34 -16.72 11.03 16.38
CA PHE A 34 -16.17 10.61 17.68
C PHE A 34 -16.08 11.77 18.69
N ALA A 35 -15.53 12.91 18.27
CA ALA A 35 -15.40 14.11 19.10
C ALA A 35 -16.77 14.64 19.55
N LEU A 36 -17.75 14.65 18.64
CA LEU A 36 -19.11 15.11 18.93
C LEU A 36 -19.82 14.15 19.91
N THR A 37 -19.67 12.83 19.74
CA THR A 37 -20.22 11.83 20.66
C THR A 37 -19.60 11.94 22.06
N CYS A 38 -18.27 12.05 22.16
CA CYS A 38 -17.59 12.21 23.44
C CYS A 38 -17.97 13.54 24.13
N GLY A 39 -17.99 14.64 23.38
CA GLY A 39 -18.40 15.95 23.86
C GLY A 39 -19.85 15.95 24.36
N GLY A 40 -20.77 15.36 23.59
CA GLY A 40 -22.18 15.22 23.96
C GLY A 40 -22.37 14.43 25.25
N LEU A 41 -21.70 13.28 25.38
CA LEU A 41 -21.72 12.48 26.62
C LEU A 41 -21.14 13.26 27.81
N GLY A 42 -20.10 14.05 27.60
CA GLY A 42 -19.51 14.88 28.64
C GLY A 42 -20.40 16.02 29.12
N VAL A 43 -21.05 16.71 28.18
CA VAL A 43 -22.03 17.76 28.50
C VAL A 43 -23.24 17.16 29.23
N LEU A 44 -23.76 16.01 28.79
CA LEU A 44 -24.86 15.31 29.48
C LEU A 44 -24.47 14.83 30.88
N ALA A 45 -23.24 14.32 31.06
CA ALA A 45 -22.73 13.92 32.36
C ALA A 45 -22.56 15.11 33.30
N LEU A 46 -22.13 16.28 32.79
CA LEU A 46 -22.04 17.52 33.56
C LEU A 46 -23.43 18.04 33.92
N LEU A 47 -24.35 18.15 32.97
CA LEU A 47 -25.71 18.63 33.20
C LEU A 47 -26.46 17.73 34.20
N SER A 48 -26.40 16.41 34.01
CA SER A 48 -27.05 15.46 34.94
C SER A 48 -26.45 15.55 36.35
N ALA A 49 -25.12 15.69 36.48
CA ALA A 49 -24.49 15.89 37.77
C ALA A 49 -24.91 17.23 38.41
N ARG A 50 -24.99 18.32 37.63
CA ARG A 50 -25.44 19.64 38.12
C ARG A 50 -26.90 19.65 38.56
N LEU A 51 -27.77 18.96 37.83
CA LEU A 51 -29.22 18.94 38.08
C LEU A 51 -29.60 17.99 39.23
N ASN A 52 -28.91 16.86 39.38
CA ASN A 52 -29.19 15.90 40.47
C ASN A 52 -28.60 16.31 41.82
N LEU A 53 -27.62 17.19 41.86
CA LEU A 53 -26.93 17.54 43.11
C LEU A 53 -27.58 18.73 43.79
N ARG A 54 -28.55 18.39 44.64
CA ARG A 54 -29.06 19.20 45.73
C ARG A 54 -27.91 19.50 46.72
N ALA A 55 -27.17 20.58 46.46
CA ALA A 55 -26.51 21.48 47.41
C ALA A 55 -25.21 21.13 48.22
N TRP A 56 -24.57 19.95 48.15
CA TRP A 56 -23.50 19.63 49.15
C TRP A 56 -22.16 19.07 48.66
N ARG A 57 -21.81 19.14 47.37
CA ARG A 57 -20.48 18.68 46.88
C ARG A 57 -19.62 19.84 46.39
N PRO A 58 -18.34 19.94 46.80
CA PRO A 58 -17.43 20.95 46.28
C PRO A 58 -17.22 20.73 44.78
N TRP A 59 -17.10 21.85 44.05
CA TRP A 59 -17.09 21.84 42.59
C TRP A 59 -15.95 21.03 41.98
N ARG A 60 -14.85 20.90 42.72
CA ARG A 60 -13.64 20.16 42.33
C ARG A 60 -13.92 18.66 42.24
N ASP A 61 -14.66 18.11 43.19
CA ASP A 61 -14.98 16.68 43.19
C ASP A 61 -15.97 16.33 42.08
N LEU A 62 -16.87 17.27 41.78
CA LEU A 62 -17.79 17.16 40.65
C LEU A 62 -17.00 17.07 39.34
N LEU A 63 -16.13 18.07 39.09
CA LEU A 63 -15.32 18.13 37.88
C LEU A 63 -14.40 16.91 37.76
N GLY A 64 -13.77 16.48 38.85
CA GLY A 64 -12.91 15.29 38.85
C GLY A 64 -13.65 14.01 38.49
N LEU A 65 -14.81 13.75 39.10
CA LEU A 65 -15.61 12.56 38.80
C LEU A 65 -16.22 12.60 37.39
N THR A 66 -16.70 13.77 36.96
CA THR A 66 -17.24 13.90 35.60
C THR A 66 -16.14 13.77 34.55
N PHE A 67 -14.96 14.34 34.80
CA PHE A 67 -13.79 14.16 33.93
C PHE A 67 -13.37 12.69 33.85
N LEU A 68 -13.23 12.00 34.99
CA LEU A 68 -12.83 10.59 34.99
C LEU A 68 -13.86 9.71 34.27
N ARG A 69 -15.15 9.98 34.46
CA ARG A 69 -16.23 9.25 33.78
C ARG A 69 -16.21 9.49 32.27
N THR A 70 -16.02 10.73 31.85
CA THR A 70 -15.96 11.09 30.42
C THR A 70 -14.72 10.55 29.75
N LEU A 71 -13.57 10.57 30.43
CA LEU A 71 -12.34 9.94 29.98
C LEU A 71 -12.52 8.43 29.77
N ALA A 72 -13.11 7.73 30.75
CA ALA A 72 -13.35 6.30 30.65
C ALA A 72 -14.32 5.95 29.50
N LEU A 73 -15.40 6.71 29.34
CA LEU A 73 -16.33 6.54 28.22
C LEU A 73 -15.67 6.84 26.86
N SER A 74 -14.82 7.87 26.81
CA SER A 74 -14.10 8.25 25.59
C SER A 74 -13.09 7.19 25.18
N LEU A 75 -12.38 6.59 26.14
CA LEU A 75 -11.51 5.43 25.89
C LEU A 75 -12.30 4.22 25.39
N LEU A 76 -13.45 3.93 25.99
CA LEU A 76 -14.31 2.84 25.53
C LEU A 76 -14.80 3.08 24.10
N LEU A 77 -15.24 4.30 23.81
CA LEU A 77 -15.61 4.70 22.45
C LEU A 77 -14.43 4.59 21.50
N LEU A 78 -13.23 5.00 21.90
CA LEU A 78 -12.03 4.87 21.08
C LEU A 78 -11.79 3.41 20.71
N CYS A 79 -11.86 2.50 21.70
CA CYS A 79 -11.77 1.05 21.45
C CYS A 79 -12.89 0.55 20.51
N LEU A 80 -14.10 1.09 20.62
CA LEU A 80 -15.25 0.70 19.79
C LEU A 80 -15.14 1.20 18.34
N PHE A 81 -14.63 2.42 18.14
CA PHE A 81 -14.41 2.99 16.81
C PHE A 81 -13.19 2.42 16.10
N GLN A 82 -12.42 1.57 16.78
CA GLN A 82 -11.27 0.82 16.26
C GLN A 82 -10.29 1.76 15.53
N PRO A 83 -9.34 2.38 16.25
CA PRO A 83 -8.32 3.19 15.60
C PRO A 83 -7.50 2.29 14.67
N VAL A 84 -7.43 2.66 13.40
CA VAL A 84 -6.66 1.94 12.39
C VAL A 84 -5.58 2.86 11.86
N LEU A 85 -4.37 2.31 11.74
CA LEU A 85 -3.29 2.94 11.00
C LEU A 85 -3.48 2.65 9.52
N LEU A 86 -3.98 3.64 8.78
CA LEU A 86 -4.07 3.58 7.34
C LEU A 86 -2.68 3.82 6.78
N ARG A 87 -2.07 2.78 6.21
CA ARG A 87 -0.85 2.95 5.43
C ARG A 87 -1.28 3.16 3.98
N PRO A 88 -1.09 4.36 3.39
CA PRO A 88 -1.24 4.51 1.97
C PRO A 88 -0.23 3.56 1.32
N ALA A 89 -0.75 2.53 0.66
CA ALA A 89 0.09 1.62 -0.11
C ALA A 89 0.61 2.42 -1.30
N ASP A 90 1.88 2.82 -1.25
CA ASP A 90 2.58 3.45 -2.38
C ASP A 90 2.98 2.39 -3.43
N THR A 91 2.00 1.61 -3.84
CA THR A 91 2.20 0.55 -4.82
C THR A 91 1.27 0.84 -5.98
N GLN A 92 1.68 1.81 -6.80
CA GLN A 92 1.48 1.67 -8.24
C GLN A 92 2.38 0.52 -8.72
N GLN A 93 2.12 -0.69 -8.22
CA GLN A 93 2.77 -1.91 -8.71
C GLN A 93 2.18 -2.14 -10.09
N ARG A 94 2.79 -1.52 -11.11
CA ARG A 94 2.63 -1.99 -12.48
C ARG A 94 3.01 -3.46 -12.43
N ALA A 95 2.08 -4.33 -12.79
CA ALA A 95 2.34 -5.76 -12.74
C ALA A 95 3.57 -6.04 -13.63
N SER A 96 4.57 -6.73 -13.09
CA SER A 96 5.78 -7.06 -13.85
C SER A 96 5.51 -8.30 -14.68
N VAL A 97 5.70 -8.19 -16.00
CA VAL A 97 5.53 -9.31 -16.94
C VAL A 97 6.89 -9.71 -17.46
N ALA A 98 7.28 -10.95 -17.18
CA ALA A 98 8.48 -11.56 -17.75
C ALA A 98 8.15 -12.15 -19.13
N VAL A 99 8.89 -11.72 -20.17
CA VAL A 99 8.76 -12.24 -21.53
C VAL A 99 9.98 -13.07 -21.84
N LEU A 100 9.79 -14.36 -22.12
CA LEU A 100 10.87 -15.25 -22.54
C LEU A 100 10.92 -15.30 -24.07
N LEU A 101 12.07 -14.89 -24.62
CA LEU A 101 12.40 -14.89 -26.03
C LEU A 101 13.28 -16.12 -26.30
N ASP A 102 12.81 -17.00 -27.18
CA ASP A 102 13.58 -18.16 -27.65
C ASP A 102 14.73 -17.68 -28.54
N ASP A 103 15.98 -18.02 -28.18
CA ASP A 103 17.21 -17.70 -28.92
C ASP A 103 17.83 -18.96 -29.56
N SER A 104 17.01 -19.97 -29.87
CA SER A 104 17.47 -21.19 -30.54
C SER A 104 17.78 -20.98 -32.02
N LEU A 105 18.65 -21.83 -32.59
CA LEU A 105 18.97 -21.87 -34.03
C LEU A 105 17.73 -21.99 -34.92
N SER A 106 16.65 -22.60 -34.41
CA SER A 106 15.41 -22.76 -35.15
C SER A 106 14.71 -21.42 -35.45
N MET A 107 15.03 -20.37 -34.70
CA MET A 107 14.52 -19.02 -34.96
C MET A 107 15.11 -18.40 -36.23
N GLY A 108 16.29 -18.85 -36.69
CA GLY A 108 16.88 -18.43 -37.96
C GLY A 108 16.21 -19.05 -39.19
N ILE A 109 15.25 -19.97 -39.01
CA ILE A 109 14.51 -20.60 -40.10
C ILE A 109 13.47 -19.61 -40.63
N SER A 110 13.25 -19.63 -41.95
CA SER A 110 12.19 -18.88 -42.62
C SER A 110 10.82 -19.12 -41.96
N LEU A 111 10.02 -18.06 -41.87
CA LEU A 111 8.70 -18.06 -41.25
C LEU A 111 7.69 -18.96 -42.01
N GLY A 112 7.97 -19.33 -43.27
CA GLY A 112 7.13 -20.23 -44.06
C GLY A 112 7.69 -20.59 -45.44
N ILE A 113 6.95 -21.42 -46.18
CA ILE A 113 7.31 -21.87 -47.54
C ILE A 113 7.23 -20.72 -48.56
N THR A 114 6.45 -19.68 -48.25
CA THR A 114 6.10 -18.58 -49.18
C THR A 114 6.91 -17.31 -48.97
N ASP A 115 7.51 -17.12 -47.80
CA ASP A 115 8.16 -15.87 -47.39
C ASP A 115 9.63 -16.14 -47.04
N ASN A 116 10.45 -16.35 -48.07
CA ASN A 116 11.87 -16.70 -47.90
C ASN A 116 12.73 -15.56 -47.33
N ASP A 117 12.20 -14.34 -47.28
CA ASP A 117 12.93 -13.13 -46.88
C ASP A 117 12.78 -12.78 -45.39
N ARG A 118 11.95 -13.52 -44.63
CA ARG A 118 11.74 -13.25 -43.20
C ARG A 118 11.93 -14.49 -42.35
N THR A 119 12.83 -14.41 -41.38
CA THR A 119 13.03 -15.45 -40.37
C THR A 119 12.08 -15.28 -39.18
N ARG A 120 11.92 -16.34 -38.37
CA ARG A 120 11.18 -16.25 -37.09
C ARG A 120 11.81 -15.25 -36.13
N ALA A 121 13.13 -15.14 -36.14
CA ALA A 121 13.92 -14.14 -35.43
C ALA A 121 13.54 -12.71 -35.86
N ASP A 122 13.41 -12.46 -37.16
CA ASP A 122 13.03 -11.13 -37.68
C ASP A 122 11.61 -10.74 -37.28
N PHE A 123 10.71 -11.72 -37.14
CA PHE A 123 9.38 -11.47 -36.59
C PHE A 123 9.46 -11.04 -35.12
N ILE A 124 10.17 -11.78 -34.27
CA ILE A 124 10.31 -11.44 -32.84
C ILE A 124 10.96 -10.07 -32.66
N ARG A 125 12.06 -9.81 -33.38
CA ARG A 125 12.73 -8.49 -33.38
C ARG A 125 11.77 -7.37 -33.78
N SER A 126 10.91 -7.58 -34.77
CA SER A 126 9.93 -6.56 -35.20
C SER A 126 8.82 -6.30 -34.16
N GLN A 127 8.41 -7.31 -33.40
CA GLN A 127 7.32 -7.19 -32.42
C GLN A 127 7.79 -6.64 -31.06
N PHE A 128 9.01 -7.01 -30.66
CA PHE A 128 9.61 -6.65 -29.38
C PHE A 128 10.76 -5.62 -29.52
N ASN A 129 10.81 -4.90 -30.64
CA ASN A 129 11.77 -3.80 -30.81
C ASN A 129 11.59 -2.79 -29.66
N PRO A 130 12.64 -2.45 -28.90
CA PRO A 130 12.56 -1.52 -27.76
C PRO A 130 12.00 -0.14 -28.12
N ASP A 131 12.22 0.33 -29.35
CA ASP A 131 11.78 1.67 -29.76
C ASP A 131 10.33 1.65 -30.30
N ASP A 132 10.04 0.74 -31.24
CA ASP A 132 8.81 0.80 -32.06
C ASP A 132 8.01 -0.50 -32.09
N GLY A 133 8.35 -1.49 -31.25
CA GLY A 133 7.71 -2.81 -31.25
C GLY A 133 6.24 -2.70 -30.83
N PRO A 134 5.26 -3.04 -31.69
CA PRO A 134 3.85 -2.83 -31.38
C PRO A 134 3.39 -3.66 -30.17
N LEU A 135 3.97 -4.84 -29.97
CA LEU A 135 3.63 -5.71 -28.84
C LEU A 135 4.32 -5.24 -27.55
N ALA A 136 5.59 -4.80 -27.63
CA ALA A 136 6.30 -4.22 -26.50
C ALA A 136 5.61 -2.94 -25.99
N GLN A 137 5.16 -2.06 -26.88
CA GLN A 137 4.43 -0.85 -26.50
C GLN A 137 3.06 -1.16 -25.89
N ALA A 138 2.32 -2.11 -26.46
CA ALA A 138 1.02 -2.51 -25.93
C ALA A 138 1.12 -3.08 -24.51
N LEU A 139 2.17 -3.87 -24.23
CA LEU A 139 2.43 -4.43 -22.91
C LEU A 139 3.03 -3.40 -21.95
N GLY A 140 3.98 -2.56 -22.40
CA GLY A 140 4.66 -1.55 -21.58
C GLY A 140 3.77 -0.39 -21.10
N ARG A 141 2.56 -0.25 -21.69
CA ARG A 141 1.57 0.73 -21.24
C ARG A 141 1.04 0.41 -19.84
N ASP A 142 0.77 -0.87 -19.59
CA ASP A 142 0.05 -1.33 -18.40
C ASP A 142 0.95 -2.16 -17.46
N PHE A 143 2.08 -2.68 -17.98
CA PHE A 143 3.00 -3.59 -17.28
C PHE A 143 4.44 -3.10 -17.32
N ASP A 144 5.23 -3.51 -16.32
CA ASP A 144 6.70 -3.36 -16.35
C ASP A 144 7.31 -4.61 -16.99
N LEU A 145 8.05 -4.45 -18.09
CA LEU A 145 8.49 -5.58 -18.91
C LEU A 145 9.93 -5.99 -18.58
N ALA A 146 10.12 -7.26 -18.24
CA ALA A 146 11.43 -7.88 -18.11
C ALA A 146 11.63 -8.89 -19.25
N LEU A 147 12.50 -8.59 -20.21
CA LEU A 147 12.79 -9.49 -21.33
C LEU A 147 13.91 -10.46 -20.93
N PHE A 148 13.70 -11.75 -21.17
CA PHE A 148 14.68 -12.80 -20.92
C PHE A 148 14.95 -13.53 -22.23
N ARG A 149 16.21 -13.77 -22.57
CA ARG A 149 16.55 -14.73 -23.63
C ARG A 149 16.73 -16.12 -23.03
N PHE A 150 16.27 -17.13 -23.75
CA PHE A 150 16.43 -18.52 -23.36
C PHE A 150 16.96 -19.38 -24.52
N GLY A 151 18.03 -20.12 -24.26
CA GLY A 151 18.68 -21.05 -25.18
C GLY A 151 19.38 -22.17 -24.42
N LEU A 152 20.71 -22.10 -24.29
CA LEU A 152 21.48 -22.99 -23.38
C LEU A 152 21.43 -22.52 -21.92
N GLY A 153 21.04 -21.28 -21.66
CA GLY A 153 20.81 -20.68 -20.35
C GLY A 153 19.75 -19.58 -20.43
N THR A 154 19.37 -19.02 -19.27
CA THR A 154 18.42 -17.91 -19.16
C THR A 154 19.15 -16.65 -18.73
N GLU A 155 19.07 -15.59 -19.52
CA GLU A 155 19.68 -14.30 -19.18
C GLU A 155 18.67 -13.16 -19.35
N LEU A 156 18.72 -12.18 -18.44
CA LEU A 156 17.95 -10.94 -18.58
C LEU A 156 18.59 -10.10 -19.69
N VAL A 157 17.75 -9.58 -20.58
CA VAL A 157 18.18 -8.79 -21.73
C VAL A 157 17.42 -7.48 -21.74
N GLU A 158 18.13 -6.37 -21.89
CA GLU A 158 17.49 -5.04 -21.93
C GLU A 158 16.75 -4.78 -23.26
N ARG A 159 17.13 -5.47 -24.34
CA ARG A 159 16.61 -5.24 -25.69
C ARG A 159 16.58 -6.50 -26.58
N ALA A 160 15.52 -6.66 -27.37
CA ALA A 160 15.34 -7.80 -28.28
C ALA A 160 16.27 -7.80 -29.51
N ASP A 161 16.96 -6.69 -29.79
CA ASP A 161 17.96 -6.55 -30.87
C ASP A 161 19.26 -7.31 -30.59
N THR A 162 19.59 -7.52 -29.31
CA THR A 162 20.78 -8.26 -28.86
C THR A 162 20.63 -9.78 -28.94
N LEU A 163 19.49 -10.29 -29.42
CA LEU A 163 19.32 -11.72 -29.71
C LEU A 163 20.30 -12.13 -30.83
N THR A 164 21.20 -13.05 -30.49
CA THR A 164 22.34 -13.42 -31.33
C THR A 164 22.03 -14.60 -32.24
N PHE A 165 21.07 -15.45 -31.89
CA PHE A 165 20.65 -16.63 -32.64
C PHE A 165 21.83 -17.51 -33.11
N THR A 166 22.91 -17.53 -32.32
CA THR A 166 24.15 -18.23 -32.68
C THR A 166 24.36 -19.42 -31.74
N GLN A 167 24.83 -20.53 -32.29
CA GLN A 167 25.46 -21.57 -31.47
C GLN A 167 26.81 -21.01 -30.97
N ALA A 168 27.20 -21.36 -29.74
CA ALA A 168 28.58 -21.17 -29.29
C ALA A 168 29.59 -21.73 -30.31
#